data_AF-T2GEH2-F1
#
_entry.id   AF-T2GEH2-F1
#
_cell.length_a   1.000
_cell.length_b   1.000
_cell.length_c   1.000
_cell.angle_alpha   90.00
_cell.angle_beta   90.00
_cell.angle_gamma   90.00
#
_symmetry.space_group_name_H-M   'P 1'
#
loop_
_entity.id
_entity.type
_entity.pdbx_description
1 polymer ?
#
loop_
_entity_poly.entity_id
_entity_poly.type
_entity_poly.pdbx_seq_one_letter_code
_entity_poly.pdbx_strand_id
1 'polypeptide(L)'
;MPKRTALLLLSLLCLLAGSFLSCRTRPPRGWHEQEVVSIPYNEHSLVNYRLAKQYIAQGRYELARYRLQQAHNAARTRPEQQMIQRELENCDRLIQANR
;
A
#
# COMPACT_ATOMS: atom_id res chain seq x y z
N MET A 1 -42.84 34.00 0.64
CA MET A 1 -42.19 33.28 1.77
C MET A 1 -40.70 32.95 1.53
N PRO A 2 -39.82 33.88 1.11
CA PRO A 2 -38.38 33.59 0.87
C PRO A 2 -37.48 33.73 2.10
N LYS A 3 -37.98 34.27 3.23
CA LYS A 3 -37.15 34.58 4.41
C LYS A 3 -36.75 33.34 5.22
N ARG A 4 -37.55 32.25 5.17
CA ARG A 4 -37.28 31.01 5.92
C ARG A 4 -36.25 30.12 5.23
N THR A 5 -36.23 30.12 3.90
CA THR A 5 -35.24 29.38 3.10
C THR A 5 -33.85 29.99 3.21
N ALA A 6 -33.75 31.33 3.29
CA ALA A 6 -32.48 32.02 3.51
C ALA A 6 -31.83 31.66 4.87
N LEU A 7 -32.63 31.54 5.92
CA LEU A 7 -32.13 31.15 7.26
C LEU A 7 -31.62 29.71 7.29
N LEU A 8 -32.31 28.78 6.60
CA LEU A 8 -31.89 27.38 6.52
C LEU A 8 -30.60 27.19 5.71
N LEU A 9 -30.43 27.97 4.63
CA LEU A 9 -29.19 27.94 3.84
C LEU A 9 -27.99 28.50 4.61
N LEU A 10 -28.21 29.56 5.40
CA LEU A 10 -27.13 30.16 6.20
C LEU A 10 -26.64 29.19 7.30
N SER A 11 -27.55 28.49 7.98
CA SER A 11 -27.16 27.49 8.98
C SER A 11 -26.42 26.31 8.38
N LEU A 12 -26.82 25.85 7.19
CA LEU A 12 -26.17 24.74 6.49
C LEU A 12 -24.74 25.11 6.07
N LEU A 13 -24.52 26.36 5.62
CA LEU A 13 -23.21 26.86 5.22
C LEU A 13 -22.25 26.98 6.42
N CYS A 14 -22.74 27.41 7.58
CA CYS A 14 -21.94 27.46 8.82
C CYS A 14 -21.53 26.07 9.33
N LEU A 15 -22.40 25.06 9.20
CA LEU A 15 -22.08 23.67 9.56
C LEU A 15 -21.01 23.06 8.64
N LEU A 16 -21.03 23.39 7.34
CA LEU A 16 -20.02 22.95 6.38
C LEU A 16 -18.65 23.61 6.60
N ALA A 17 -18.60 24.87 7.05
CA ALA A 17 -17.34 25.53 7.36
C ALA A 17 -16.66 24.96 8.63
N GLY A 18 -17.45 24.48 9.59
CA GLY A 18 -16.94 23.92 10.85
C GLY A 18 -16.27 22.55 10.71
N SER A 19 -16.61 21.75 9.70
CA SER A 19 -16.05 20.40 9.52
C SER A 19 -14.65 20.37 8.90
N PHE A 20 -14.18 21.46 8.29
CA PHE A 20 -12.82 21.54 7.74
C PHE A 20 -11.74 21.92 8.77
N LEU A 21 -12.11 22.44 9.94
CA LEU A 21 -11.14 22.94 10.93
C LEU A 21 -10.64 21.88 11.93
N SER A 22 -11.21 20.67 11.91
CA SER A 22 -10.85 19.58 12.85
C SER A 22 -9.77 18.62 12.33
N CYS A 23 -9.17 18.85 11.16
CA CYS A 23 -7.93 18.18 10.76
C CYS A 23 -6.72 18.80 11.48
N ARG A 24 -6.77 18.83 12.82
CA ARG A 24 -5.64 19.24 13.65
C ARG A 24 -4.61 18.11 13.59
N THR A 25 -3.65 18.29 12.70
CA THR A 25 -2.47 17.45 12.48
C THR A 25 -1.77 17.20 13.80
N ARG A 26 -2.03 16.04 14.40
CA ARG A 26 -1.17 15.49 15.45
C ARG A 26 0.12 15.06 14.74
N PRO A 27 1.28 15.68 15.01
CA PRO A 27 2.51 15.16 14.44
C PRO A 27 2.71 13.74 14.99
N PRO A 28 2.98 12.73 14.15
CA PRO A 28 3.28 11.40 14.63
C PRO A 28 4.47 11.48 15.58
N ARG A 29 4.24 11.11 16.85
CA ARG A 29 5.28 10.94 17.86
C ARG A 29 6.20 9.81 17.41
N GLY A 30 7.50 10.08 17.35
CA GLY A 30 8.53 9.07 17.24
C GLY A 30 9.00 8.82 15.80
N TRP A 31 9.80 9.73 15.27
CA TRP A 31 10.82 9.34 14.31
C TRP A 31 11.88 8.61 15.13
N HIS A 32 11.65 7.31 15.39
CA HIS A 32 12.77 6.46 15.69
C HIS A 32 13.70 6.58 14.49
N GLU A 33 14.93 7.03 14.71
CA GLU A 33 16.03 6.90 13.77
C GLU A 33 16.18 5.40 13.51
N GLN A 34 15.39 4.91 12.57
CA GLN A 34 15.49 3.58 12.06
C GLN A 34 16.80 3.61 11.31
N GLU A 35 17.86 3.11 11.97
CA GLU A 35 19.14 2.83 11.35
C GLU A 35 18.83 2.11 10.04
N VAL A 36 18.95 2.85 8.92
CA VAL A 36 18.70 2.31 7.59
C VAL A 36 19.92 1.46 7.31
N VAL A 37 19.93 0.26 7.89
CA VAL A 37 20.84 -0.80 7.53
C VAL A 37 20.55 -1.06 6.06
N SER A 38 21.41 -0.53 5.19
CA SER A 38 21.35 -0.75 3.76
C SER A 38 21.71 -2.21 3.52
N ILE A 39 20.74 -3.11 3.75
CA ILE A 39 20.85 -4.48 3.29
C ILE A 39 20.99 -4.37 1.77
N PRO A 40 22.07 -4.90 1.17
CA PRO A 40 22.31 -4.78 -0.26
C PRO A 40 21.34 -5.69 -1.01
N TYR A 41 20.09 -5.24 -1.11
CA TYR A 41 19.09 -5.85 -1.95
C TYR A 41 19.50 -5.69 -3.41
N ASN A 42 19.28 -6.73 -4.22
CA ASN A 42 19.54 -6.63 -5.64
C ASN A 42 18.44 -5.77 -6.28
N GLU A 43 18.81 -4.70 -6.99
CA GLU A 43 17.86 -3.82 -7.67
C GLU A 43 16.88 -4.60 -8.57
N HIS A 44 17.36 -5.62 -9.28
CA HIS A 44 16.51 -6.47 -10.11
C HIS A 44 15.51 -7.28 -9.30
N SER A 45 15.88 -7.73 -8.10
CA SER A 45 14.96 -8.45 -7.21
C SER A 45 13.85 -7.50 -6.74
N LEU A 46 14.21 -6.30 -6.28
CA LEU A 46 13.28 -5.29 -5.83
C LEU A 46 12.30 -4.83 -6.93
N VAL A 47 12.79 -4.60 -8.15
CA VAL A 47 11.94 -4.19 -9.27
C VAL A 47 10.92 -5.27 -9.60
N ASN A 48 11.35 -6.53 -9.70
CA ASN A 48 10.44 -7.65 -9.97
C ASN A 48 9.45 -7.87 -8.82
N TYR A 49 9.89 -7.74 -7.57
CA TYR A 49 9.02 -7.83 -6.40
C TYR A 49 7.94 -6.72 -6.42
N ARG A 50 8.32 -5.47 -6.70
CA ARG A 50 7.38 -4.35 -6.82
C ARG A 50 6.34 -4.59 -7.91
N LEU A 51 6.77 -5.04 -9.09
CA LEU A 51 5.87 -5.37 -10.20
C LEU A 51 4.90 -6.49 -9.82
N ALA A 52 5.38 -7.51 -9.10
CA ALA A 52 4.50 -8.56 -8.61
C ALA A 52 3.40 -8.01 -7.70
N LYS A 53 3.73 -7.14 -6.74
CA LYS A 53 2.73 -6.52 -5.85
C LYS A 53 1.69 -5.72 -6.63
N GLN A 54 2.09 -5.02 -7.69
CA GLN A 54 1.15 -4.33 -8.59
C GLN A 54 0.21 -5.31 -9.30
N TYR A 55 0.72 -6.44 -9.80
CA TYR A 55 -0.12 -7.46 -10.44
C TYR A 55 -1.06 -8.16 -9.45
N ILE A 56 -0.64 -8.39 -8.20
CA ILE A 56 -1.53 -8.90 -7.14
C ILE A 56 -2.68 -7.91 -6.91
N ALA A 57 -2.37 -6.61 -6.79
CA ALA A 57 -3.38 -5.57 -6.61
C ALA A 57 -4.37 -5.47 -7.79
N GLN A 58 -3.95 -5.89 -8.98
CA GLN A 58 -4.79 -5.97 -10.19
C GLN A 58 -5.54 -7.31 -10.33
N GLY A 59 -5.36 -8.27 -9.41
CA GLY A 59 -5.92 -9.61 -9.52
C GLY A 59 -5.26 -10.51 -10.58
N ARG A 60 -4.11 -10.11 -11.12
CA ARG A 60 -3.38 -10.84 -12.17
C ARG A 60 -2.36 -11.80 -11.56
N TYR A 61 -2.85 -12.80 -10.82
CA TYR A 61 -2.02 -13.62 -9.94
C TYR A 61 -0.97 -14.48 -10.65
N GLU A 62 -1.27 -15.05 -11.83
CA GLU A 62 -0.29 -15.84 -12.59
C GLU A 62 0.91 -14.97 -13.04
N LEU A 63 0.65 -13.72 -13.41
CA LEU A 63 1.71 -12.78 -13.78
C LEU A 63 2.50 -12.29 -12.55
N ALA A 64 1.81 -12.11 -11.42
CA ALA A 64 2.47 -11.82 -10.16
C ALA A 64 3.42 -12.95 -9.74
N ARG A 65 2.97 -14.20 -9.82
CA ARG A 65 3.77 -15.39 -9.53
C ARG A 65 5.02 -15.46 -10.39
N TYR A 66 4.90 -15.22 -11.69
CA TYR A 66 6.05 -15.16 -12.60
C TYR A 66 7.08 -14.09 -12.17
N ARG A 67 6.62 -12.89 -11.80
CA ARG A 67 7.52 -11.82 -11.33
C ARG A 67 8.15 -12.14 -9.98
N LEU A 68 7.43 -12.78 -9.06
CA LEU A 68 8.00 -13.23 -7.79
C LEU A 68 9.09 -14.29 -7.99
N GLN A 69 8.92 -15.20 -8.95
CA GLN A 69 9.98 -16.17 -9.31
C GLN A 69 11.23 -15.45 -9.85
N GLN A 70 11.07 -14.45 -10.71
CA GLN A 70 12.19 -13.64 -11.19
C GLN A 70 12.87 -12.87 -10.04
N ALA A 71 12.08 -12.32 -9.11
CA ALA A 71 12.61 -11.64 -7.93
C ALA A 71 13.40 -12.60 -7.04
N HIS A 72 12.88 -13.80 -6.79
CA HIS A 72 13.53 -14.82 -5.99
C HIS A 72 14.87 -15.26 -6.60
N ASN A 73 14.91 -15.47 -7.92
CA ASN A 73 16.12 -15.85 -8.63
C ASN A 73 17.18 -14.73 -8.65
N ALA A 74 16.75 -13.47 -8.63
CA ALA A 74 17.64 -12.32 -8.56
C ALA A 74 18.12 -11.99 -7.13
N ALA A 75 17.45 -12.52 -6.11
CA ALA A 75 17.76 -12.25 -4.71
C ALA A 75 19.12 -12.83 -4.32
N ARG A 76 19.96 -12.01 -3.69
CA ARG A 76 21.36 -12.36 -3.37
C ARG A 76 21.55 -12.84 -1.95
N THR A 77 20.60 -12.53 -1.07
CA THR A 77 20.69 -12.86 0.35
C THR A 77 19.62 -13.89 0.72
N ARG A 78 19.96 -14.81 1.64
CA ARG A 78 18.99 -15.79 2.16
C ARG A 78 17.75 -15.12 2.78
N PRO A 79 17.88 -14.02 3.57
CA PRO A 79 16.69 -13.34 4.10
C PRO A 79 15.77 -12.79 3.01
N GLU A 80 16.32 -12.20 1.95
CA GLU A 80 15.56 -11.71 0.79
C GLU A 80 14.84 -12.85 0.08
N GLN A 81 15.53 -13.97 -0.18
CA GLN A 81 14.94 -15.17 -0.78
C GLN A 81 13.78 -15.72 0.07
N GLN A 82 13.97 -15.85 1.39
CA GLN A 82 12.93 -16.33 2.30
C GLN A 82 11.70 -15.41 2.32
N MET A 83 11.90 -14.09 2.33
CA MET A 83 10.81 -13.13 2.24
C MET A 83 10.02 -13.31 0.94
N ILE A 84 10.70 -13.41 -0.21
CA ILE A 84 10.05 -13.57 -1.52
C ILE A 84 9.36 -14.93 -1.63
N GLN A 85 9.94 -15.98 -1.06
CA GLN A 85 9.37 -17.33 -1.04
C GLN A 85 8.04 -17.37 -0.28
N ARG A 86 7.94 -16.72 0.89
CA ARG A 86 6.66 -16.59 1.61
C ARG A 86 5.61 -15.88 0.75
N GLU A 87 6.04 -14.91 -0.04
CA GLU A 87 5.15 -14.16 -0.91
C GLU A 87 4.71 -14.95 -2.16
N LEU A 88 5.55 -15.85 -2.67
CA LEU A 88 5.17 -16.85 -3.67
C LEU A 88 4.08 -17.78 -3.14
N GLU A 89 4.26 -18.32 -1.93
CA GLU A 89 3.27 -19.20 -1.29
C GLU A 89 1.94 -18.47 -1.05
N ASN A 90 1.99 -17.20 -0.64
CA ASN A 90 0.81 -16.34 -0.55
C ASN A 90 0.11 -16.20 -1.90
N CYS A 91 0.87 -15.95 -2.98
CA CYS A 91 0.33 -15.82 -4.32
C CYS A 91 -0.29 -17.13 -4.84
N ASP A 92 0.34 -18.28 -4.55
CA ASP A 92 -0.18 -19.59 -4.94
C ASP A 92 -1.52 -19.89 -4.25
N ARG A 93 -1.68 -19.50 -2.97
CA ARG A 93 -2.97 -19.58 -2.27
C ARG A 93 -4.03 -18.69 -2.92
N LEU A 94 -3.67 -17.48 -3.35
CA LEU A 94 -4.60 -16.59 -4.07
C LEU A 94 -5.03 -17.19 -5.41
N ILE A 95 -4.11 -17.82 -6.15
CA ILE A 95 -4.45 -18.50 -7.41
C ILE A 95 -5.44 -19.65 -7.15
N GLN A 96 -5.16 -20.48 -6.15
CA GLN A 96 -6.04 -21.60 -5.78
C GLN A 96 -7.43 -21.13 -5.37
N ALA A 97 -7.53 -20.03 -4.61
CA ALA A 97 -8.81 -19.49 -4.15
C ALA A 97 -9.66 -18.86 -5.27
N ASN A 98 -9.05 -18.49 -6.41
CA ASN A 98 -9.73 -17.90 -7.56
C ASN A 98 -10.00 -18.90 -8.71
N ARG A 99 -9.68 -20.18 -8.50
CA ARG A 99 -10.05 -21.28 -9.39
C ARG A 99 -11.32 -21.94 -8.89
#